data_AF-A0A1A8C403-F1
#
_entry.id   AF-A0A1A8C403-F1
#
_cell.length_a   1.000
_cell.length_b   1.000
_cell.length_c   1.000
_cell.angle_alpha   90.00
_cell.angle_beta   90.00
_cell.angle_gamma   90.00
#
_symmetry.space_group_name_H-M   'P 1'
#
loop_
_entity.id
_entity.type
_entity.pdbx_description
1 polymer ?
#
loop_
_entity_poly.entity_id
_entity_poly.type
_entity_poly.pdbx_seq_one_letter_code
_entity_poly.pdbx_strand_id
1 'polypeptide(L)'
;RETCAETDMETNGTAEEETNCFSSSSLKLYEAQFFGFTPQTCMLRIYSAFHDSLNDIVPVVEEVCVRKLRKGQSDKGEERLRSQARECSRRLQQFMEKRFKQLSERMEALLVSRCFTVPPNVLLPEDQCHKKYPQDIQEILKLESSMADLHGAYEAEVCARQALLAELEEQKEVQKQMDGILEWVMELRAAWVKDGNGNFQESFQLAMMSIKKLQEAVEQVLVCSRTLK
;
A
#
# COMPACT_ATOMS: atom_id res chain seq x y z
N ARG A 1 22.09 33.84 -2.46
CA ARG A 1 23.17 34.33 -3.36
C ARG A 1 24.40 33.51 -3.04
N GLU A 2 24.54 32.38 -3.71
CA GLU A 2 25.79 31.62 -3.75
C GLU A 2 25.94 31.16 -5.19
N THR A 3 26.95 31.71 -5.85
CA THR A 3 27.39 31.40 -7.21
C THR A 3 28.53 30.40 -7.10
N CYS A 4 28.41 29.24 -7.73
CA CYS A 4 29.55 28.37 -7.98
C CYS A 4 29.56 28.00 -9.46
N ALA A 5 30.72 28.18 -10.08
CA ALA A 5 30.96 28.23 -11.52
C ALA A 5 30.86 26.84 -12.17
N GLU A 6 30.19 26.80 -13.32
CA GLU A 6 30.26 25.70 -14.27
C GLU A 6 31.64 25.74 -14.96
N THR A 7 32.36 24.62 -14.90
CA THR A 7 33.57 24.40 -15.68
C THR A 7 33.24 23.33 -16.71
N ASP A 8 33.14 23.77 -17.97
CA ASP A 8 33.03 22.91 -19.14
C ASP A 8 34.32 22.08 -19.28
N MET A 9 34.21 20.76 -19.20
CA MET A 9 35.20 19.84 -19.75
C MET A 9 34.58 19.11 -20.94
N GLU A 10 34.93 19.62 -22.13
CA GLU A 10 34.86 18.87 -23.37
C GLU A 10 35.65 17.56 -23.21
N THR A 11 34.95 16.43 -23.30
CA THR A 11 35.58 15.11 -23.44
C THR A 11 35.15 14.52 -24.78
N ASN A 12 36.15 14.48 -25.66
CA ASN A 12 36.24 13.86 -26.98
C ASN A 12 35.17 12.81 -27.32
N GLY A 13 34.48 13.07 -28.43
CA GLY A 13 33.65 12.11 -29.14
C GLY A 13 34.47 10.91 -29.62
N THR A 14 34.20 9.75 -29.03
CA THR A 14 34.45 8.40 -29.60
C THR A 14 33.71 7.31 -28.79
N ALA A 15 32.65 7.69 -28.07
CA ALA A 15 31.87 6.78 -27.21
C ALA A 15 30.36 6.81 -27.53
N GLU A 16 29.98 7.23 -28.74
CA GLU A 16 28.57 7.43 -29.12
C GLU A 16 27.98 6.28 -29.96
N GLU A 17 28.76 5.27 -30.37
CA GLU A 17 28.25 4.19 -31.22
C GLU A 17 27.75 2.94 -30.44
N GLU A 18 28.10 2.76 -29.16
CA GLU A 18 27.68 1.58 -28.39
C GLU A 18 26.49 1.84 -27.42
N THR A 19 26.12 3.09 -27.22
CA THR A 19 25.13 3.50 -26.20
C THR A 19 23.68 3.55 -26.71
N ASN A 20 23.45 3.28 -28.01
CA ASN A 20 22.12 3.42 -28.64
C ASN A 20 21.28 2.13 -28.70
N CYS A 21 21.68 1.03 -28.05
CA CYS A 21 20.96 -0.25 -28.14
C CYS A 21 19.77 -0.40 -27.17
N PHE A 22 19.61 0.51 -26.20
CA PHE A 22 18.66 0.34 -25.09
C PHE A 22 17.52 1.36 -25.10
N SER A 23 16.78 1.45 -26.21
CA SER A 23 15.43 2.05 -26.16
C SER A 23 14.47 1.10 -25.43
N SER A 24 13.59 1.62 -24.57
CA SER A 24 12.61 0.81 -23.82
C SER A 24 11.68 0.00 -24.73
N SER A 25 11.45 0.49 -25.96
CA SER A 25 10.70 -0.19 -27.02
C SER A 25 11.45 -1.35 -27.67
N SER A 26 12.79 -1.34 -27.66
CA SER A 26 13.62 -2.47 -28.10
C SER A 26 13.51 -3.65 -27.14
N LEU A 27 13.38 -3.39 -25.84
CA LEU A 27 13.51 -4.41 -24.78
C LEU A 27 12.31 -5.36 -24.63
N LYS A 28 11.18 -5.13 -25.32
CA LYS A 28 10.01 -6.03 -25.32
C LYS A 28 9.54 -6.40 -23.91
N LEU A 29 9.32 -5.38 -23.07
CA LEU A 29 9.00 -5.54 -21.65
C LEU A 29 7.68 -6.29 -21.41
N TYR A 30 6.70 -6.11 -22.30
CA TYR A 30 5.42 -6.81 -22.21
C TYR A 30 5.57 -8.31 -22.44
N GLU A 31 6.37 -8.68 -23.43
CA GLU A 31 6.73 -10.09 -23.64
C GLU A 31 7.55 -10.64 -22.48
N ALA A 32 8.43 -9.84 -21.87
CA ALA A 32 9.21 -10.26 -20.72
C ALA A 32 8.35 -10.55 -19.48
N GLN A 33 7.24 -9.82 -19.29
CA GLN A 33 6.25 -10.15 -18.26
C GLN A 33 5.63 -11.53 -18.48
N PHE A 34 5.33 -11.90 -19.73
CA PHE A 34 4.76 -13.20 -20.07
C PHE A 34 5.77 -14.36 -19.98
N PHE A 35 6.97 -14.17 -20.53
CA PHE A 35 7.97 -15.24 -20.62
C PHE A 35 8.89 -15.34 -19.39
N GLY A 36 8.95 -14.31 -18.56
CA GLY A 36 9.89 -14.22 -17.42
C GLY A 36 11.34 -13.92 -17.83
N PHE A 37 11.58 -13.65 -19.12
CA PHE A 37 12.87 -13.23 -19.67
C PHE A 37 12.65 -12.36 -20.91
N THR A 38 13.63 -11.51 -21.25
CA THR A 38 13.58 -10.75 -22.49
C THR A 38 13.95 -11.64 -23.67
N PRO A 39 13.24 -11.57 -24.81
CA PRO A 39 13.55 -12.35 -26.00
C PRO A 39 15.02 -12.21 -26.44
N GLN A 40 15.61 -11.03 -26.29
CA GLN A 40 17.00 -10.73 -26.65
C GLN A 40 17.98 -11.54 -25.80
N THR A 41 17.76 -11.65 -24.49
CA THR A 41 18.62 -12.47 -23.62
C THR A 41 18.51 -13.95 -23.94
N CYS A 42 17.31 -14.44 -24.28
CA CYS A 42 17.13 -15.81 -24.76
C CYS A 42 17.92 -16.06 -26.05
N MET A 43 17.80 -15.14 -27.02
CA MET A 43 18.51 -15.24 -28.30
C MET A 43 20.02 -15.21 -28.16
N LEU A 44 20.55 -14.35 -27.27
CA LEU A 44 21.97 -14.32 -26.94
C LEU A 44 22.45 -15.67 -26.41
N ARG A 45 21.70 -16.28 -25.47
CA ARG A 45 22.05 -17.61 -24.93
C ARG A 45 22.03 -18.70 -25.98
N ILE A 46 21.03 -18.68 -26.88
CA ILE A 46 20.95 -19.62 -28.00
C ILE A 46 22.14 -19.44 -28.94
N TYR A 47 22.46 -18.19 -29.32
CA TYR A 47 23.60 -17.88 -30.17
C TYR A 47 24.92 -18.40 -29.57
N SER A 48 25.16 -18.11 -28.28
CA SER A 48 26.35 -18.59 -27.58
C SER A 48 26.44 -20.11 -27.56
N ALA A 49 25.35 -20.82 -27.23
CA ALA A 49 25.35 -22.28 -27.18
C ALA A 49 25.69 -22.92 -28.55
N PHE A 50 25.15 -22.36 -29.64
CA PHE A 50 25.50 -22.83 -30.99
C PHE A 50 26.94 -22.49 -31.38
N HIS A 51 27.41 -21.29 -31.01
CA HIS A 51 28.79 -20.87 -31.28
C HIS A 51 29.80 -21.74 -30.53
N ASP A 52 29.55 -22.02 -29.25
CA ASP A 52 30.36 -22.91 -28.42
C ASP A 52 30.38 -24.32 -29.00
N SER A 53 29.22 -24.84 -29.42
CA SER A 53 29.14 -26.15 -30.09
C SER A 53 29.98 -26.23 -31.37
N LEU A 54 30.01 -25.16 -32.18
CA LEU A 54 30.86 -25.09 -33.38
C LEU A 54 32.34 -25.09 -33.00
N ASN A 55 32.71 -24.33 -31.97
CA ASN A 55 34.08 -24.26 -31.46
C ASN A 55 34.55 -25.58 -30.86
N ASP A 56 33.64 -26.39 -30.31
CA ASP A 56 33.94 -27.72 -29.76
C ASP A 56 34.07 -28.79 -30.86
N ILE A 57 33.25 -28.74 -31.91
CA ILE A 57 33.23 -29.78 -32.96
C ILE A 57 34.44 -29.69 -33.89
N VAL A 58 34.86 -28.48 -34.30
CA VAL A 58 35.93 -28.32 -35.30
C VAL A 58 37.28 -28.93 -34.85
N PRO A 59 37.73 -28.73 -33.59
CA PRO A 59 38.94 -29.38 -33.08
C PRO A 59 38.84 -30.91 -33.03
N VAL A 60 37.67 -31.46 -32.69
CA VAL A 60 37.45 -32.91 -32.69
C VAL A 60 37.56 -33.48 -34.10
N VAL A 61 37.00 -32.79 -35.11
CA VAL A 61 37.14 -33.19 -36.51
C VAL A 61 38.60 -33.13 -36.95
N GLU A 62 39.33 -32.07 -36.59
CA GLU A 62 40.78 -31.94 -36.84
C GLU A 62 41.54 -33.13 -36.25
N GLU A 63 41.32 -33.45 -34.97
CA GLU A 63 41.99 -34.53 -34.26
C GLU A 63 41.72 -35.90 -34.90
N VAL A 64 40.46 -36.18 -35.27
CA VAL A 64 40.08 -37.43 -35.93
C VAL A 64 40.75 -37.53 -37.30
N CYS A 65 40.80 -36.44 -38.09
CA CYS A 65 41.47 -36.43 -39.39
C CYS A 65 42.97 -36.73 -39.25
N VAL A 66 43.66 -36.06 -38.32
CA VAL A 66 45.09 -36.31 -38.04
C VAL A 66 45.30 -37.76 -37.61
N ARG A 67 44.48 -38.28 -36.68
CA ARG A 67 44.60 -39.65 -36.17
C ARG A 67 44.42 -40.70 -37.27
N LYS A 68 43.51 -40.48 -38.21
CA LYS A 68 43.25 -41.41 -39.32
C LYS A 68 44.34 -41.35 -40.39
N LEU A 69 44.86 -40.16 -40.69
CA LEU A 69 45.90 -39.93 -41.72
C LEU A 69 47.33 -40.23 -41.24
N ARG A 70 47.55 -40.31 -39.92
CA ARG A 70 48.87 -40.63 -39.33
C ARG A 70 49.36 -42.05 -39.66
N LYS A 71 48.46 -43.00 -39.95
CA LYS A 71 48.83 -44.41 -40.15
C LYS A 71 49.81 -44.57 -41.32
N GLY A 72 51.10 -44.76 -41.01
CA GLY A 72 52.17 -45.03 -41.98
C GLY A 72 53.14 -43.88 -42.28
N GLN A 73 53.12 -42.77 -41.53
CA GLN A 73 54.08 -41.65 -41.70
C GLN A 73 55.21 -41.64 -40.67
N SER A 74 56.35 -41.03 -41.02
CA SER A 74 57.46 -40.74 -40.11
C SER A 74 57.18 -39.49 -39.25
N ASP A 75 57.89 -39.30 -38.13
CA ASP A 75 57.68 -38.17 -37.19
C ASP A 75 57.66 -36.79 -37.87
N LYS A 76 58.51 -36.56 -38.88
CA LYS A 76 58.53 -35.30 -39.66
C LYS A 76 57.30 -35.13 -40.56
N GLY A 77 56.69 -36.22 -41.03
CA GLY A 77 55.43 -36.19 -41.77
C GLY A 77 54.25 -35.85 -40.87
N GLU A 78 54.27 -36.31 -39.62
CA GLU A 78 53.23 -36.04 -38.63
C GLU A 78 53.13 -34.56 -38.25
N GLU A 79 54.26 -33.87 -38.01
CA GLU A 79 54.25 -32.43 -37.72
C GLU A 79 53.71 -31.60 -38.91
N ARG A 80 54.06 -31.98 -40.13
CA ARG A 80 53.54 -31.35 -41.36
C ARG A 80 52.04 -31.60 -41.53
N LEU A 81 51.57 -32.82 -41.25
CA LEU A 81 50.14 -33.14 -41.27
C LEU A 81 49.36 -32.32 -40.24
N ARG A 82 49.88 -32.19 -39.01
CA ARG A 82 49.23 -31.41 -37.94
C ARG A 82 49.13 -29.93 -38.30
N SER A 83 50.21 -29.33 -38.79
CA SER A 83 50.20 -27.92 -39.20
C SER A 83 49.25 -27.66 -40.36
N GLN A 84 49.22 -28.54 -41.36
CA GLN A 84 48.28 -28.44 -42.48
C GLN A 84 46.83 -28.65 -42.04
N ALA A 85 46.56 -29.63 -41.17
CA ALA A 85 45.24 -29.87 -40.60
C ALA A 85 44.75 -28.66 -39.78
N ARG A 86 45.63 -28.03 -39.01
CA ARG A 86 45.35 -26.83 -38.21
C ARG A 86 45.03 -25.61 -39.07
N GLU A 87 45.72 -25.45 -40.20
CA GLU A 87 45.43 -24.38 -41.15
C GLU A 87 44.08 -24.62 -41.86
N CYS A 88 43.82 -25.86 -42.29
CA CYS A 88 42.54 -26.24 -42.89
C CYS A 88 41.37 -26.07 -41.92
N SER A 89 41.51 -26.50 -40.67
CA SER A 89 40.48 -26.37 -39.64
C SER A 89 40.19 -24.90 -39.34
N ARG A 90 41.21 -24.04 -39.26
CA ARG A 90 41.04 -22.59 -39.08
C ARG A 90 40.27 -21.95 -40.24
N ARG A 91 40.59 -22.30 -41.49
CA ARG A 91 39.85 -21.79 -42.66
C ARG A 91 38.40 -22.27 -42.67
N LEU A 92 38.16 -23.52 -42.30
CA LEU A 92 36.82 -24.09 -42.16
C LEU A 92 36.02 -23.38 -41.06
N GLN A 93 36.64 -23.14 -39.91
CA GLN A 93 36.03 -22.43 -38.78
C GLN A 93 35.61 -21.02 -39.18
N GLN A 94 36.50 -20.23 -39.80
CA GLN A 94 36.18 -18.89 -40.29
C GLN A 94 35.03 -18.88 -41.31
N PHE A 95 34.97 -19.89 -42.18
CA PHE A 95 33.87 -20.04 -43.12
C PHE A 95 32.55 -20.34 -42.40
N MET A 96 32.57 -21.28 -41.45
CA MET A 96 31.39 -21.67 -40.68
C MET A 96 30.88 -20.52 -39.81
N GLU A 97 31.75 -19.77 -39.13
CA GLU A 97 31.39 -18.61 -38.30
C GLU A 97 30.69 -17.53 -39.12
N LYS A 98 31.22 -17.18 -40.29
CA LYS A 98 30.59 -16.19 -41.20
C LYS A 98 29.20 -16.64 -41.64
N ARG A 99 29.06 -17.91 -42.00
CA ARG A 99 27.77 -18.48 -42.45
C ARG A 99 26.79 -18.61 -41.28
N PHE A 100 27.27 -18.98 -40.10
CA PHE A 100 26.49 -19.08 -38.88
C PHE A 100 25.93 -17.71 -38.50
N LYS A 101 26.76 -16.66 -38.45
CA LYS A 101 26.33 -15.30 -38.13
C LYS A 101 25.16 -14.83 -39.01
N GLN A 102 25.27 -15.01 -40.33
CA GLN A 102 24.22 -14.63 -41.28
C GLN A 102 22.91 -15.41 -41.07
N LEU A 103 23.02 -16.69 -40.72
CA LEU A 103 21.84 -17.54 -40.49
C LEU A 103 21.22 -17.29 -39.11
N SER A 104 22.05 -17.01 -38.09
CA SER A 104 21.59 -16.72 -36.73
C SER A 104 20.85 -15.40 -36.67
N GLU A 105 21.31 -14.36 -37.38
CA GLU A 105 20.59 -13.08 -37.48
C GLU A 105 19.19 -13.26 -38.08
N ARG A 106 19.07 -14.09 -39.13
CA ARG A 106 17.77 -14.41 -39.74
C ARG A 106 16.88 -15.25 -38.81
N MET A 107 17.47 -16.21 -38.12
CA MET A 107 16.78 -17.05 -37.14
C MET A 107 16.25 -16.19 -35.98
N GLU A 108 17.08 -15.29 -35.45
CA GLU A 108 16.72 -14.35 -34.40
C GLU A 108 15.53 -13.49 -34.81
N ALA A 109 15.58 -12.87 -35.98
CA ALA A 109 14.47 -12.06 -36.48
C ALA A 109 13.15 -12.84 -36.55
N LEU A 110 13.20 -14.11 -36.99
CA LEU A 110 12.01 -14.96 -37.08
C LEU A 110 11.49 -15.39 -35.70
N LEU A 111 12.37 -15.83 -34.81
CA LEU A 111 11.99 -16.27 -33.46
C LEU A 111 11.43 -15.11 -32.65
N VAL A 112 12.10 -13.96 -32.68
CA VAL A 112 11.64 -12.76 -31.96
C VAL A 112 10.29 -12.29 -32.49
N SER A 113 10.08 -12.26 -33.80
CA SER A 113 8.82 -11.76 -34.40
C SER A 113 7.64 -12.73 -34.36
N ARG A 114 7.89 -14.05 -34.35
CA ARG A 114 6.83 -15.07 -34.45
C ARG A 114 6.61 -15.88 -33.18
N CYS A 115 7.65 -16.13 -32.40
CA CYS A 115 7.59 -17.00 -31.22
C CYS A 115 7.63 -16.20 -29.92
N PHE A 116 8.46 -15.17 -29.86
CA PHE A 116 8.65 -14.33 -28.68
C PHE A 116 8.01 -12.93 -28.86
N THR A 117 6.81 -12.91 -29.41
CA THR A 117 5.97 -11.69 -29.51
C THR A 117 4.60 -12.00 -28.96
N VAL A 118 4.14 -11.18 -28.02
CA VAL A 118 2.73 -11.17 -27.62
C VAL A 118 1.97 -10.32 -28.65
N PRO A 119 0.93 -10.85 -29.31
CA PRO A 119 0.19 -10.08 -30.31
C PRO A 119 -0.41 -8.81 -29.69
N PRO A 120 -0.40 -7.66 -30.39
CA PRO A 120 -0.83 -6.37 -29.83
C PRO A 120 -2.31 -6.34 -29.43
N ASN A 121 -3.13 -7.25 -29.96
CA ASN A 121 -4.56 -7.36 -29.66
C ASN A 121 -4.85 -8.31 -28.48
N VAL A 122 -3.81 -8.95 -27.92
CA VAL A 122 -3.93 -9.89 -26.81
C VAL A 122 -3.46 -9.19 -25.55
N LEU A 123 -4.33 -9.23 -24.55
CA LEU A 123 -4.07 -8.70 -23.22
C LEU A 123 -3.77 -9.88 -22.30
N LEU A 124 -2.68 -9.80 -21.56
CA LEU A 124 -2.25 -10.84 -20.63
C LEU A 124 -3.28 -11.01 -19.49
N PRO A 125 -3.41 -12.23 -18.90
CA PRO A 125 -4.33 -12.47 -17.80
C PRO A 125 -4.15 -11.51 -16.61
N GLU A 126 -2.91 -11.14 -16.33
CA GLU A 126 -2.52 -10.23 -15.25
C GLU A 126 -3.13 -8.84 -15.43
N ASP A 127 -3.31 -8.42 -16.69
CA ASP A 127 -3.78 -7.07 -17.02
C ASP A 127 -5.30 -6.99 -17.18
N GLN A 128 -6.05 -8.11 -17.04
CA GLN A 128 -7.50 -8.13 -17.29
C GLN A 128 -8.27 -7.07 -16.48
N CYS A 129 -7.77 -6.71 -15.31
CA CYS A 129 -8.33 -5.65 -14.48
C CYS A 129 -8.36 -4.30 -15.21
N HIS A 130 -7.33 -3.97 -15.99
CA HIS A 130 -7.27 -2.74 -16.78
C HIS A 130 -8.33 -2.70 -17.89
N LYS A 131 -8.76 -3.85 -18.43
CA LYS A 131 -9.86 -3.93 -19.40
C LYS A 131 -11.23 -3.84 -18.74
N LYS A 132 -11.41 -4.48 -17.58
CA LYS A 132 -12.70 -4.51 -16.86
C LYS A 132 -13.00 -3.20 -16.14
N TYR A 133 -11.96 -2.57 -15.62
CA TYR A 133 -12.04 -1.33 -14.85
C TYR A 133 -10.98 -0.36 -15.39
N PRO A 134 -11.22 0.24 -16.56
CA PRO A 134 -10.40 1.35 -17.01
C PRO A 134 -10.68 2.54 -16.09
N GLN A 135 -9.96 2.59 -14.96
CA GLN A 135 -10.14 3.65 -13.99
C GLN A 135 -9.50 4.93 -14.54
N ASP A 136 -10.32 5.96 -14.71
CA ASP A 136 -9.82 7.30 -14.94
C ASP A 136 -9.14 7.80 -13.65
N ILE A 137 -8.02 8.51 -13.79
CA ILE A 137 -7.26 9.03 -12.65
C ILE A 137 -8.16 9.93 -11.79
N GLN A 138 -9.11 10.64 -12.40
CA GLN A 138 -10.07 11.47 -11.65
C GLN A 138 -11.02 10.65 -10.79
N GLU A 139 -11.43 9.45 -11.23
CA GLU A 139 -12.29 8.58 -10.44
C GLU A 139 -11.55 7.99 -9.24
N ILE A 140 -10.27 7.64 -9.42
CA ILE A 140 -9.40 7.17 -8.32
C ILE A 140 -9.27 8.28 -7.26
N LEU A 141 -8.95 9.50 -7.68
CA LEU A 141 -8.83 10.63 -6.75
C LEU A 141 -10.13 10.94 -6.02
N LYS A 142 -11.28 10.83 -6.68
CA LYS A 142 -12.60 10.96 -6.04
C LYS A 142 -12.87 9.84 -5.03
N LEU A 143 -12.43 8.62 -5.33
CA LEU A 143 -12.57 7.49 -4.42
C LEU A 143 -11.71 7.70 -3.16
N GLU A 144 -10.45 8.13 -3.35
CA GLU A 144 -9.52 8.44 -2.27
C GLU A 144 -10.06 9.57 -1.37
N SER A 145 -10.60 10.65 -1.98
CA SER A 145 -11.22 11.73 -1.20
C SER A 145 -12.45 11.23 -0.43
N SER A 146 -13.32 10.43 -1.07
CA SER A 146 -14.48 9.86 -0.40
C SER A 146 -14.11 8.91 0.74
N MET A 147 -13.01 8.16 0.64
CA MET A 147 -12.52 7.32 1.73
C MET A 147 -12.00 8.16 2.90
N ALA A 148 -11.27 9.25 2.62
CA ALA A 148 -10.80 10.18 3.65
C ALA A 148 -11.97 10.85 4.39
N ASP A 149 -12.97 11.34 3.64
CA ASP A 149 -14.17 11.96 4.21
C ASP A 149 -14.96 10.97 5.08
N LEU A 150 -15.13 9.74 4.61
CA LEU A 150 -15.83 8.69 5.36
C LEU A 150 -15.08 8.31 6.65
N HIS A 151 -13.74 8.27 6.59
CA HIS A 151 -12.93 7.99 7.77
C HIS A 151 -13.06 9.11 8.81
N GLY A 152 -13.00 10.38 8.39
CA GLY A 152 -13.21 11.52 9.29
C GLY A 152 -14.61 11.53 9.91
N ALA A 153 -15.64 11.21 9.12
CA ALA A 153 -17.01 11.08 9.64
C ALA A 153 -17.12 9.94 10.67
N TYR A 154 -16.50 8.79 10.40
CA TYR A 154 -16.46 7.68 11.34
C TYR A 154 -15.81 8.05 12.68
N GLU A 155 -14.66 8.74 12.65
CA GLU A 155 -13.99 9.20 13.88
C GLU A 155 -14.84 10.18 14.69
N ALA A 156 -15.51 11.11 14.00
CA ALA A 156 -16.42 12.05 14.63
C ALA A 156 -17.61 11.33 15.29
N GLU A 157 -18.20 10.32 14.64
CA GLU A 157 -19.29 9.50 15.19
C GLU A 157 -18.84 8.70 16.42
N VAL A 158 -17.62 8.15 16.41
CA VAL A 158 -17.05 7.47 17.59
C VAL A 158 -16.89 8.44 18.75
N CYS A 159 -16.42 9.66 18.50
CA CYS A 159 -16.29 10.69 19.52
C CYS A 159 -17.65 11.14 20.06
N ALA A 160 -18.63 11.37 19.18
CA ALA A 160 -19.99 11.75 19.54
C ALA A 160 -20.65 10.68 20.42
N ARG A 161 -20.50 9.41 20.05
CA ARG A 161 -20.97 8.28 20.86
C ARG A 161 -20.35 8.29 22.26
N GLN A 162 -19.04 8.54 22.37
CA GLN A 162 -18.38 8.58 23.67
C GLN A 162 -18.87 9.75 24.52
N ALA A 163 -19.11 10.93 23.93
CA ALA A 163 -19.69 12.07 24.61
C ALA A 163 -21.10 11.77 25.14
N LEU A 164 -21.96 11.16 24.30
CA LEU A 164 -23.31 10.76 24.70
C LEU A 164 -23.32 9.74 25.84
N LEU A 165 -22.38 8.79 25.84
CA LEU A 165 -22.23 7.83 26.94
C LEU A 165 -21.82 8.51 28.25
N ALA A 166 -20.95 9.53 28.18
CA ALA A 166 -20.55 10.30 29.35
C ALA A 166 -21.72 11.15 29.89
N GLU A 167 -22.47 11.82 29.01
CA GLU A 167 -23.65 12.61 29.39
C GLU A 167 -24.73 11.73 30.02
N LEU A 168 -24.95 10.52 29.48
CA LEU A 168 -25.90 9.56 30.04
C LEU A 168 -25.51 9.12 31.46
N GLU A 169 -24.22 9.00 31.75
CA GLU A 169 -23.75 8.67 33.10
C GLU A 169 -23.92 9.84 34.08
N GLU A 170 -23.66 11.08 33.62
CA GLU A 170 -23.95 12.28 34.40
C GLU A 170 -25.45 12.39 34.73
N GLN A 171 -26.33 12.15 33.75
CA GLN A 171 -27.77 12.15 33.97
C GLN A 171 -28.23 11.13 35.01
N LYS A 172 -27.63 9.93 35.04
CA LYS A 172 -27.93 8.93 36.08
C LYS A 172 -27.53 9.40 37.47
N GLU A 173 -26.38 10.05 37.60
CA GLU A 173 -25.92 10.56 38.90
C GLU A 173 -26.84 11.68 39.40
N VAL A 174 -27.23 12.62 38.52
CA VAL A 174 -28.20 13.67 38.87
C VAL A 174 -29.56 13.08 39.25
N GLN A 175 -30.04 12.07 38.52
CA GLN A 175 -31.29 11.38 38.85
C GLN A 175 -31.22 10.76 40.25
N LYS A 176 -30.13 10.06 40.57
CA LYS A 176 -29.91 9.47 41.89
C LYS A 176 -29.91 10.52 43.01
N GLN A 177 -29.31 11.69 42.76
CA GLN A 177 -29.33 12.80 43.72
C GLN A 177 -30.74 13.35 43.92
N MET A 178 -31.52 13.52 42.85
CA MET A 178 -32.91 13.95 42.94
C MET A 178 -33.78 12.94 43.69
N ASP A 179 -33.62 11.65 43.42
CA ASP A 179 -34.34 10.59 44.12
C ASP A 179 -34.01 10.60 45.62
N GLY A 180 -32.74 10.81 45.99
CA GLY A 180 -32.33 10.97 47.39
C GLY A 180 -32.94 12.21 48.07
N ILE A 181 -33.07 13.34 47.36
CA ILE A 181 -33.74 14.53 47.89
C ILE A 181 -35.24 14.25 48.08
N LEU A 182 -35.89 13.56 47.15
CA LEU A 182 -37.31 13.20 47.26
C LEU A 182 -37.54 12.28 48.46
N GLU A 183 -36.69 11.27 48.64
CA GLU A 183 -36.74 10.37 49.81
C GLU A 183 -36.57 11.16 51.11
N TRP A 184 -35.57 12.04 51.19
CA TRP A 184 -35.36 12.90 52.37
C TRP A 184 -36.56 13.81 52.66
N VAL A 185 -37.19 14.42 51.64
CA VAL A 185 -38.40 15.24 51.81
C VAL A 185 -39.58 14.39 52.32
N MET A 186 -39.71 13.17 51.82
CA MET A 186 -40.74 12.24 52.28
C MET A 186 -40.52 11.84 53.74
N GLU A 187 -39.29 11.51 54.12
CA GLU A 187 -38.92 11.20 55.51
C GLU A 187 -39.19 12.38 56.45
N LEU A 188 -38.82 13.60 56.04
CA LEU A 188 -39.07 14.81 56.82
C LEU A 188 -40.57 15.05 57.05
N ARG A 189 -41.38 14.89 56.00
CA ARG A 189 -42.84 14.96 56.11
C ARG A 189 -43.39 13.86 57.02
N ALA A 190 -42.89 12.64 56.91
CA ALA A 190 -43.32 11.52 57.74
C ALA A 190 -42.97 11.73 59.23
N ALA A 191 -41.77 12.24 59.53
CA ALA A 191 -41.34 12.59 60.88
C ALA A 191 -42.22 13.69 61.48
N TRP A 192 -42.52 14.75 60.71
CA TRP A 192 -43.40 15.83 61.14
C TRP A 192 -44.81 15.33 61.51
N VAL A 193 -45.38 14.46 60.68
CA VAL A 193 -46.68 13.83 60.96
C VAL A 193 -46.62 12.93 62.20
N LYS A 194 -45.52 12.20 62.39
CA LYS A 194 -45.33 11.31 63.55
C LYS A 194 -45.26 12.06 64.89
N ASP A 195 -44.71 13.27 64.89
CA ASP A 195 -44.65 14.14 66.08
C ASP A 195 -46.02 14.78 66.42
N GLY A 196 -47.09 14.40 65.71
CA GLY A 196 -48.46 14.82 65.99
C GLY A 196 -48.84 16.14 65.32
N ASN A 197 -47.94 16.72 64.52
CA ASN A 197 -48.23 17.91 63.75
C ASN A 197 -48.87 17.50 62.41
N GLY A 198 -50.05 18.04 62.10
CA GLY A 198 -50.72 17.82 60.82
C GLY A 198 -50.02 18.56 59.67
N ASN A 199 -50.79 19.02 58.69
CA ASN A 199 -50.24 19.89 57.65
C ASN A 199 -49.53 21.11 58.29
N PHE A 200 -48.27 21.36 57.91
CA PHE A 200 -47.47 22.46 58.44
C PHE A 200 -48.18 23.80 58.30
N GLN A 201 -48.82 24.03 57.15
CA GLN A 201 -49.53 25.27 56.86
C GLN A 201 -50.75 25.47 57.77
N GLU A 202 -51.52 24.39 58.01
CA GLU A 202 -52.68 24.41 58.91
C GLU A 202 -52.25 24.60 60.37
N SER A 203 -51.17 23.91 60.78
CA SER A 203 -50.60 24.01 62.13
C SER A 203 -50.12 25.44 62.41
N PHE A 204 -49.43 26.06 61.44
CA PHE A 204 -48.99 27.44 61.54
C PHE A 204 -50.15 28.45 61.57
N GLN A 205 -51.20 28.24 60.76
CA GLN A 205 -52.41 29.06 60.79
C GLN A 205 -53.14 28.97 62.12
N LEU A 206 -53.28 27.77 62.69
CA LEU A 206 -53.94 27.55 63.98
C LEU A 206 -53.17 28.24 65.12
N ALA A 207 -51.84 28.15 65.11
CA ALA A 207 -50.97 28.87 66.05
C ALA A 207 -51.15 30.39 65.93
N MET A 208 -51.13 30.94 64.71
CA MET A 208 -51.36 32.37 64.44
C MET A 208 -52.75 32.84 64.91
N MET A 209 -53.81 32.07 64.68
CA MET A 209 -55.14 32.40 65.19
C MET A 209 -55.20 32.38 66.72
N SER A 210 -54.52 31.42 67.35
CA SER A 210 -54.46 31.31 68.81
C SER A 210 -53.69 32.48 69.43
N ILE A 211 -52.58 32.90 68.81
CA ILE A 211 -51.81 34.08 69.22
C ILE A 211 -52.66 35.35 69.13
N LYS A 212 -53.43 35.54 68.03
CA LYS A 212 -54.34 36.69 67.89
C LYS A 212 -55.38 36.72 69.01
N LYS A 213 -56.04 35.59 69.29
CA LYS A 213 -57.02 35.49 70.39
C LYS A 213 -56.39 35.76 71.75
N LEU A 214 -55.16 35.29 71.98
CA LEU A 214 -54.44 35.56 73.21
C LEU A 214 -54.10 37.06 73.35
N GLN A 215 -53.68 37.70 72.25
CA GLN A 215 -53.39 39.13 72.22
C GLN A 215 -54.63 39.97 72.56
N GLU A 216 -55.79 39.62 71.98
CA GLU A 216 -57.09 40.22 72.31
C GLU A 216 -57.47 40.01 73.78
N ALA A 217 -57.28 38.80 74.32
CA ALA A 217 -57.58 38.50 75.72
C ALA A 217 -56.65 39.24 76.70
N VAL A 218 -55.36 39.35 76.38
CA VAL A 218 -54.38 40.11 77.18
C VAL A 218 -54.71 41.59 77.16
N GLU A 219 -55.14 42.13 76.01
CA GLU A 219 -55.59 43.51 75.88
C GLU A 219 -56.84 43.78 76.73
N GLN A 220 -57.81 42.86 76.74
CA GLN A 220 -58.98 42.93 77.62
C GLN A 220 -58.62 42.88 79.11
N VAL A 221 -57.70 42.00 79.52
CA VAL A 221 -57.21 41.93 80.91
C VAL A 221 -56.47 43.21 81.31
N LEU A 222 -55.68 43.80 80.40
CA LEU A 222 -55.02 45.09 80.62
C LEU A 222 -56.04 46.24 80.77
N VAL A 223 -57.15 46.22 80.03
CA VAL A 223 -58.24 47.19 80.17
C VAL A 223 -59.04 46.98 81.47
N CYS A 224 -59.35 45.74 81.83
CA CYS A 224 -60.02 45.40 83.10
C CYS A 224 -59.14 45.71 84.34
N SER A 225 -57.82 45.53 84.24
CA SER A 225 -56.89 45.88 85.31
C SER A 225 -56.67 47.40 85.49
N ARG A 226 -56.96 48.21 84.46
CA ARG A 226 -56.97 49.68 84.54
C ARG A 226 -58.28 50.27 85.10
N THR A 227 -59.37 49.51 85.08
CA THR A 227 -60.68 49.91 85.62
C THR A 227 -60.91 49.47 87.07
N LEU A 228 -59.95 48.75 87.66
CA LEU A 228 -59.90 48.32 89.07
C LEU A 228 -58.92 49.13 89.95
N LYS A 229 -58.42 50.26 89.45
CA LYS A 229 -57.74 51.31 90.24
C LYS A 229 -58.58 52.57 90.25
#